data_AF-A0A8H6WUD7-F1
#
_entry.id   AF-A0A8H6WUD7-F1
#
_cell.length_a   1.000
_cell.length_b   1.000
_cell.length_c   1.000
_cell.angle_alpha   90.00
_cell.angle_beta   90.00
_cell.angle_gamma   90.00
#
_symmetry.space_group_name_H-M   'P 1'
#
loop_
_entity.id
_entity.type
_entity.pdbx_description
1 polymer ?
#
loop_
_entity_poly.entity_id
_entity_poly.type
_entity_poly.pdbx_seq_one_letter_code
_entity_poly.pdbx_strand_id
1 'polypeptide(L)'
;MTPDILHQLQKGVFSDHISKWAASAMEETEEERKKELDGRFRTMPMHPTLRHFSHGISGIKQWTGSEYRDLAKTFVGALVETVDPEVVEVTRHVIDYMEYSHFELHTDESLAAMEQSLEPDAQPPAGF
;
A
#
# COMPACT_ATOMS: atom_id res chain seq x y z
N MET A 1 6.95 5.66 -25.85
CA MET A 1 7.01 5.04 -24.51
C MET A 1 5.57 4.91 -24.05
N THR A 2 5.04 3.71 -24.03
CA THR A 2 3.69 3.43 -23.52
C THR A 2 3.70 3.77 -22.03
N PRO A 3 2.73 4.54 -21.49
CA PRO A 3 2.64 4.74 -20.06
C PRO A 3 2.48 3.38 -19.38
N ASP A 4 3.43 3.05 -18.53
CA ASP A 4 3.50 1.79 -17.81
C ASP A 4 2.66 1.90 -16.53
N ILE A 5 1.71 0.99 -16.34
CA ILE A 5 0.83 0.90 -15.17
C ILE A 5 1.66 0.91 -13.88
N LEU A 6 2.82 0.24 -13.91
CA LEU A 6 3.76 0.21 -12.80
C LEU A 6 4.25 1.62 -12.44
N HIS A 7 4.62 2.43 -13.44
CA HIS A 7 5.09 3.78 -13.20
C HIS A 7 3.98 4.71 -12.70
N GLN A 8 2.75 4.56 -13.18
CA GLN A 8 1.66 5.47 -12.82
C GLN A 8 1.05 5.14 -11.47
N LEU A 9 0.68 3.89 -11.23
CA LEU A 9 0.04 3.49 -9.98
C LEU A 9 1.06 3.37 -8.84
N GLN A 10 2.19 2.73 -9.11
CA GLN A 10 3.12 2.41 -8.02
C GLN A 10 3.92 3.62 -7.56
N LYS A 11 4.47 4.40 -8.51
CA LYS A 11 5.18 5.63 -8.17
C LYS A 11 4.21 6.78 -7.91
N GLY A 12 3.28 7.04 -8.83
CA GLY A 12 2.35 8.16 -8.72
C GLY A 12 1.38 8.01 -7.55
N VAL A 13 0.52 6.98 -7.58
CA VAL A 13 -0.54 6.83 -6.57
C VAL A 13 0.02 6.43 -5.22
N PHE A 14 0.79 5.34 -5.14
CA PHE A 14 1.24 4.85 -3.83
C PHE A 14 2.40 5.66 -3.23
N SER A 15 3.53 5.77 -3.94
CA SER A 15 4.72 6.42 -3.39
C SER A 15 4.55 7.93 -3.22
N ASP A 16 3.92 8.61 -4.18
CA ASP A 16 3.86 10.07 -4.14
C ASP A 16 2.66 10.62 -3.38
N HIS A 17 1.58 9.85 -3.23
CA HIS A 17 0.36 10.30 -2.55
C HIS A 17 0.00 9.45 -1.33
N ILE A 18 -0.42 8.19 -1.50
CA ILE A 18 -1.02 7.40 -0.41
C ILE A 18 -0.08 7.21 0.76
N SER A 19 1.17 6.83 0.52
CA SER A 19 2.14 6.62 1.60
C SER A 19 2.41 7.89 2.40
N LYS A 20 2.55 9.04 1.74
CA LYS A 20 2.78 10.33 2.40
C LYS A 20 1.53 10.82 3.15
N TRP A 21 0.35 10.70 2.54
CA TRP A 21 -0.91 11.10 3.14
C TRP A 21 -1.22 10.27 4.39
N ALA A 22 -1.15 8.93 4.29
CA ALA A 22 -1.42 8.06 5.42
C ALA A 22 -0.40 8.26 6.54
N ALA A 23 0.88 8.41 6.20
CA ALA A 23 1.90 8.74 7.19
C ALA A 23 1.63 10.10 7.86
N SER A 24 1.17 11.11 7.11
CA SER A 24 0.86 12.44 7.66
C SER A 24 -0.31 12.44 8.67
N ALA A 25 -1.14 11.40 8.67
CA ALA A 25 -2.21 11.22 9.65
C ALA A 25 -1.69 10.79 11.04
N MET A 26 -0.42 10.41 11.18
CA MET A 26 0.19 10.17 12.48
C MET A 26 0.37 11.50 13.22
N GLU A 27 -0.07 11.58 14.48
CA GLU A 27 -0.03 12.81 15.31
C GLU A 27 1.37 13.11 15.88
N GLU A 28 2.37 13.13 14.99
CA GLU A 28 3.79 13.23 15.35
C GLU A 28 4.51 14.27 14.48
N THR A 29 5.67 14.75 14.95
CA THR A 29 6.57 15.54 14.09
C THR A 29 7.12 14.67 12.95
N GLU A 30 7.64 15.29 11.89
CA GLU A 30 8.15 14.55 10.73
C GLU A 30 9.29 13.57 11.10
N GLU A 31 10.17 13.96 12.02
CA GLU A 31 11.28 13.09 12.45
C GLU A 31 10.80 11.94 13.35
N GLU A 32 9.78 12.17 14.18
CA GLU A 32 9.16 11.13 15.02
C GLU A 32 8.41 10.12 14.15
N ARG A 33 7.57 10.60 13.22
CA ARG A 33 6.84 9.79 12.24
C ARG A 33 7.77 8.87 11.47
N LYS A 34 8.88 9.42 10.98
CA LYS A 34 9.90 8.69 10.25
C LYS A 34 10.55 7.60 11.11
N LYS A 35 10.87 7.93 12.37
CA LYS A 35 11.46 6.99 13.32
C LYS A 35 10.49 5.87 13.71
N GLU A 36 9.21 6.19 13.89
CA GLU A 36 8.16 5.24 14.19
C GLU A 36 7.95 4.26 13.02
N LEU A 37 7.79 4.77 11.79
CA LEU A 37 7.69 3.93 10.60
C LEU A 37 8.91 3.02 10.43
N ASP A 38 10.14 3.56 10.54
CA ASP A 38 11.35 2.74 10.48
C ASP A 38 11.37 1.67 11.59
N GLY A 39 10.92 2.00 12.81
CA GLY A 39 10.81 1.08 13.93
C GLY A 39 9.82 -0.06 13.66
N ARG A 40 8.67 0.24 13.08
CA ARG A 40 7.65 -0.74 12.71
C ARG A 40 8.14 -1.69 11.62
N PHE A 41 8.73 -1.15 10.56
CA PHE A 41 9.31 -1.98 9.48
C PHE A 41 10.42 -2.91 9.98
N ARG A 42 11.21 -2.48 10.97
CA ARG A 42 12.25 -3.32 11.60
C ARG A 42 11.68 -4.45 12.46
N THR A 43 10.54 -4.23 13.09
CA THR A 43 9.92 -5.20 14.01
C THR A 43 8.96 -6.16 13.32
N MET A 44 8.58 -5.89 12.06
CA MET A 44 7.75 -6.80 11.27
C MET A 44 8.39 -8.20 11.15
N PRO A 45 7.59 -9.28 11.28
CA PRO A 45 8.09 -10.62 11.07
C PRO A 45 8.55 -10.81 9.62
N MET A 46 9.54 -11.69 9.43
CA MET A 46 9.99 -12.06 8.09
C MET A 46 8.90 -12.87 7.38
N HIS A 47 8.66 -12.55 6.11
CA HIS A 47 7.78 -13.32 5.24
C HIS A 47 8.61 -13.94 4.10
N PRO A 48 8.39 -15.22 3.71
CA PRO A 48 9.21 -15.89 2.70
C PRO A 48 9.24 -15.21 1.33
N THR A 49 8.17 -14.48 0.98
CA THR A 49 7.98 -13.87 -0.34
C THR A 49 8.00 -12.34 -0.36
N LEU A 50 8.17 -11.68 0.80
CA LEU A 50 8.23 -10.22 0.88
C LEU A 50 9.58 -9.79 1.42
N ARG A 51 10.10 -8.68 0.90
CA ARG A 51 11.29 -8.06 1.47
C ARG A 51 11.07 -7.66 2.93
N HIS A 52 12.01 -8.06 3.78
CA HIS A 52 12.10 -7.57 5.14
C HIS A 52 12.94 -6.28 5.19
N PHE A 53 12.34 -5.19 5.69
CA PHE A 53 12.97 -3.88 5.81
C PHE A 53 13.72 -3.73 7.14
N SER A 54 14.74 -4.56 7.35
CA SER A 54 15.47 -4.69 8.62
C SER A 54 16.20 -3.42 9.10
N HIS A 55 16.32 -2.40 8.25
CA HIS A 55 16.93 -1.11 8.57
C HIS A 55 15.91 0.04 8.53
N GLY A 56 14.62 -0.26 8.36
CA GLY A 56 13.59 0.71 8.03
C GLY A 56 13.56 1.04 6.53
N ILE A 57 12.74 2.01 6.16
CA ILE A 57 12.50 2.41 4.77
C ILE A 57 13.17 3.74 4.42
N SER A 58 13.45 4.57 5.43
CA SER A 58 13.98 5.91 5.27
C SER A 58 15.39 5.99 4.69
N GLY A 59 16.18 4.93 4.83
CA GLY A 59 17.55 4.85 4.31
C GLY A 59 17.62 4.55 2.81
N ILE A 60 16.52 4.16 2.18
CA ILE A 60 16.48 3.72 0.78
C ILE A 60 16.44 4.96 -0.13
N LYS A 61 17.55 5.24 -0.81
CA LYS A 61 17.69 6.39 -1.71
C LYS A 61 17.19 6.13 -3.13
N GLN A 62 17.22 4.87 -3.55
CA GLN A 62 16.80 4.44 -4.88
C GLN A 62 15.91 3.21 -4.71
N TRP A 63 14.67 3.36 -5.15
CA TRP A 63 13.66 2.32 -5.08
C TRP A 63 13.51 1.61 -6.43
N THR A 64 13.46 0.29 -6.38
CA THR A 64 13.08 -0.58 -7.49
C THR A 64 11.58 -0.85 -7.49
N GLY A 65 11.03 -1.28 -8.63
CA GLY A 65 9.61 -1.63 -8.72
C GLY A 65 9.20 -2.77 -7.80
N SER A 66 10.07 -3.75 -7.53
CA SER A 66 9.78 -4.81 -6.56
C SER A 66 9.79 -4.28 -5.12
N GLU A 67 10.73 -3.41 -4.75
CA GLU A 67 10.75 -2.80 -3.42
C GLU A 67 9.51 -1.96 -3.13
N TYR A 68 9.02 -1.19 -4.11
CA TYR A 68 7.76 -0.46 -3.94
C TYR A 68 6.56 -1.40 -3.75
N ARG A 69 6.60 -2.60 -4.35
CA ARG A 69 5.49 -3.58 -4.27
C ARG A 69 5.46 -4.19 -2.89
N ASP A 70 6.62 -4.60 -2.41
CA ASP A 70 6.78 -5.14 -1.07
C ASP A 70 6.47 -4.08 -0.01
N LEU A 71 6.87 -2.83 -0.25
CA LEU A 71 6.48 -1.71 0.59
C LEU A 71 4.95 -1.57 0.65
N ALA A 72 4.26 -1.51 -0.49
CA ALA A 72 2.80 -1.42 -0.52
C ALA A 72 2.13 -2.55 0.27
N LYS A 73 2.55 -3.80 0.06
CA LYS A 73 2.00 -4.98 0.74
C LYS A 73 2.22 -4.99 2.25
N THR A 74 3.28 -4.33 2.72
CA THR A 74 3.61 -4.27 4.15
C THR A 74 3.17 -2.97 4.82
N PHE A 75 2.85 -1.92 4.04
CA PHE A 75 2.58 -0.58 4.56
C PHE A 75 1.33 -0.51 5.45
N VAL A 76 0.26 -1.26 5.13
CA VAL A 76 -0.94 -1.31 5.99
C VAL A 76 -0.57 -1.76 7.40
N GLY A 77 0.27 -2.79 7.53
CA GLY A 77 0.75 -3.27 8.83
C GLY A 77 1.58 -2.24 9.59
N ALA A 78 2.23 -1.31 8.89
CA ALA A 78 2.97 -0.22 9.50
C ALA A 78 2.06 0.92 10.01
N LEU A 79 0.80 0.97 9.59
CA LEU A 79 -0.17 2.01 9.99
C LEU A 79 -1.10 1.58 11.12
N VAL A 80 -1.34 0.29 11.29
CA VAL A 80 -2.23 -0.25 12.34
C VAL A 80 -1.81 0.30 13.71
N GLU A 81 -2.77 0.81 14.49
CA GLU A 81 -2.55 1.43 15.82
C GLU A 81 -1.72 2.73 15.85
N THR A 82 -1.34 3.34 14.71
CA THR A 82 -0.73 4.70 14.67
C THR A 82 -1.62 5.80 14.13
N VAL A 83 -2.66 5.42 13.38
CA VAL A 83 -3.55 6.36 12.70
C VAL A 83 -4.99 5.92 12.94
N ASP A 84 -5.93 6.80 12.60
CA ASP A 84 -7.36 6.47 12.64
C ASP A 84 -7.63 5.20 11.79
N PRO A 85 -8.46 4.26 12.28
CA PRO A 85 -8.85 3.07 11.51
C PRO A 85 -9.35 3.36 10.09
N GLU A 86 -10.02 4.50 9.87
CA GLU A 86 -10.50 4.92 8.54
C GLU A 86 -9.33 5.16 7.57
N VAL A 87 -8.20 5.71 8.04
CA VAL A 87 -6.99 5.90 7.22
C VAL A 87 -6.37 4.57 6.84
N VAL A 88 -6.35 3.61 7.76
CA VAL A 88 -5.88 2.25 7.50
C VAL A 88 -6.75 1.57 6.44
N GLU A 89 -8.06 1.72 6.56
CA GLU A 89 -9.04 1.18 5.63
C GLU A 89 -8.90 1.76 4.21
N VAL A 90 -8.89 3.09 4.07
CA VAL A 90 -8.69 3.75 2.77
C VAL A 90 -7.37 3.33 2.14
N THR A 91 -6.30 3.26 2.93
CA THR A 91 -4.98 2.84 2.44
C THR A 91 -4.99 1.40 1.92
N ARG A 92 -5.64 0.48 2.66
CA ARG A 92 -5.81 -0.92 2.26
C ARG A 92 -6.58 -1.02 0.95
N HIS A 93 -7.72 -0.34 0.83
CA HIS A 93 -8.55 -0.32 -0.38
C HIS A 93 -7.79 0.13 -1.63
N VAL A 94 -6.99 1.19 -1.53
CA VAL A 94 -6.17 1.64 -2.66
C VAL A 94 -5.06 0.63 -3.02
N ILE A 95 -4.43 0.00 -2.02
CA ILE A 95 -3.41 -1.03 -2.26
C ILE A 95 -4.02 -2.27 -2.91
N ASP A 96 -5.21 -2.70 -2.48
CA ASP A 96 -5.94 -3.83 -3.06
C ASP A 96 -6.30 -3.55 -4.53
N TYR A 97 -6.85 -2.37 -4.82
CA TYR A 97 -7.10 -1.92 -6.19
C TYR A 97 -5.84 -2.01 -7.06
N MET A 98 -4.72 -1.49 -6.53
CA MET A 98 -3.45 -1.52 -7.23
C MET A 98 -2.95 -2.94 -7.47
N GLU A 99 -3.09 -3.86 -6.51
CA GLU A 99 -2.70 -5.26 -6.70
C GLU A 99 -3.55 -5.93 -7.79
N TYR A 100 -4.88 -5.75 -7.76
CA TYR A 100 -5.76 -6.29 -8.80
C TYR A 100 -5.45 -5.71 -10.18
N SER A 101 -5.18 -4.41 -10.28
CA SER A 101 -4.84 -3.75 -11.55
C SER A 101 -3.56 -4.28 -12.22
N HIS A 102 -2.70 -4.95 -11.46
CA HIS A 102 -1.48 -5.57 -11.97
C HIS A 102 -1.67 -7.00 -12.49
N PHE A 103 -2.88 -7.56 -12.39
CA PHE A 103 -3.14 -8.89 -12.93
C PHE A 103 -3.02 -8.86 -14.46
N GLU A 104 -2.24 -9.78 -15.03
CA GLU A 104 -2.08 -9.87 -16.49
C GLU A 104 -3.36 -10.35 -17.18
N LEU A 105 -4.18 -11.10 -16.44
CA LEU A 105 -5.47 -11.63 -16.87
C LEU A 105 -6.45 -11.46 -15.73
N HIS A 106 -7.63 -10.97 -16.09
CA HIS A 106 -8.72 -10.82 -15.14
C HIS A 106 -9.79 -11.88 -15.36
N THR A 107 -10.37 -12.33 -14.25
CA THR A 107 -11.62 -13.10 -14.24
C THR A 107 -12.76 -12.18 -13.77
N ASP A 108 -14.00 -12.61 -13.93
CA ASP A 108 -15.15 -11.83 -13.44
C ASP A 108 -15.03 -11.58 -11.92
N GLU A 109 -14.47 -12.54 -11.17
CA GLU A 109 -14.22 -12.39 -9.74
C GLU A 109 -13.13 -11.34 -9.44
N SER A 110 -12.04 -11.31 -10.21
CA SER A 110 -10.97 -10.33 -9.96
C SER A 110 -11.36 -8.91 -10.40
N LEU A 111 -12.25 -8.78 -11.38
CA LEU A 111 -12.86 -7.49 -11.74
C LEU A 111 -13.82 -7.01 -10.66
N ALA A 112 -14.69 -7.88 -10.16
CA ALA A 112 -15.62 -7.54 -9.08
C ALA A 112 -14.86 -7.13 -7.79
N ALA A 113 -13.79 -7.85 -7.45
CA ALA A 113 -12.95 -7.49 -6.30
C ALA A 113 -12.22 -6.15 -6.50
N MET A 114 -11.76 -5.87 -7.73
CA MET A 114 -11.15 -4.58 -8.08
C MET A 114 -12.16 -3.42 -7.95
N GLU A 115 -13.41 -3.60 -8.39
CA GLU A 115 -14.46 -2.59 -8.23
C GLU A 115 -14.82 -2.37 -6.76
N GLN A 116 -14.99 -3.47 -6.00
CA GLN A 116 -15.28 -3.41 -4.56
C GLN A 116 -14.16 -2.71 -3.77
N SER A 117 -12.90 -2.81 -4.21
CA SER A 117 -11.80 -2.10 -3.56
C SER A 117 -11.89 -0.57 -3.68
N LEU A 118 -12.66 -0.04 -4.64
CA LEU A 118 -12.92 1.40 -4.76
C LEU A 118 -14.23 1.82 -4.08
N GLU A 119 -15.20 0.91 -3.99
CA GLU A 119 -16.53 1.16 -3.43
C GLU A 119 -16.86 0.09 -2.37
N PRO A 120 -16.28 0.17 -1.16
CA PRO A 120 -16.46 -0.86 -0.14
C PRO A 120 -17.91 -1.00 0.35
N ASP A 121 -18.72 0.05 0.21
CA ASP A 121 -20.16 0.07 0.54
C ASP A 121 -21.06 -0.33 -0.64
N ALA A 122 -20.51 -0.59 -1.83
CA ALA A 122 -21.28 -1.08 -2.96
C ALA A 122 -21.64 -2.56 -2.72
N GLN A 123 -22.93 -2.82 -2.48
CA GLN A 123 -23.50 -4.16 -2.45
C GLN A 123 -23.10 -4.90 -3.74
N PRO A 124 -22.56 -6.14 -3.69
CA PRO A 124 -22.25 -6.89 -4.90
C PRO A 124 -23.51 -7.01 -5.78
N PRO A 125 -23.39 -6.94 -7.11
CA PRO A 125 -24.54 -7.11 -7.99
C PRO A 125 -25.23 -8.43 -7.67
N ALA A 126 -26.54 -8.38 -7.46
CA ALA A 126 -27.34 -9.56 -7.22
C ALA A 126 -27.38 -10.43 -8.49
N GLY A 127 -26.60 -11.52 -8.48
CA GLY A 127 -26.54 -12.58 -9.52
C GLY A 127 -25.12 -12.72 -10.07
N PHE A 128 -24.46 -13.88 -10.06
CA PHE A 128 -24.88 -15.29 -10.05
C PHE A 128 -24.16 -16.13 -9.00
#